data_AF-A0A2V8VXM4-F1
#
_entry.id   AF-A0A2V8VXM4-F1
#
_cell.length_a   1.000
_cell.length_b   1.000
_cell.length_c   1.000
_cell.angle_alpha   90.00
_cell.angle_beta   90.00
_cell.angle_gamma   90.00
#
_symmetry.space_group_name_H-M   'P 1'
#
loop_
_entity.id
_entity.type
_entity.pdbx_description
1 polymer ?
#
loop_
_entity_poly.entity_id
_entity_poly.type
_entity_poly.pdbx_seq_one_letter_code
_entity_poly.pdbx_strand_id
1 'polypeptide(L)'
;MNTIMNFPLLVLVLSLAVLWFSAQIGVFCRRHLQRIDEDDRQDLSTVVAATLTLLGLIIAFSFSMAISRYDQRKNYEAEEANAIGTEYLRANLLSGADADRVHQLLQEYVRQRMLFYETRREPQLHQIDTDTTRLETELWSVVRDAAEKQPTPPMALVVSGMNDALNARAYTQAAWWNRIPVAAWILMASIAVFCNLLIGYGAHRTGVLLFFVLPLALSISFFLISDIDSPRGGVIRVLPKNLVSLSESLRAQ
;
A
#
# COMPACT_ATOMS: atom_id res chain seq x y z
N MET A 1 0.82 2.30 -15.38
CA MET A 1 -0.14 1.22 -15.67
C MET A 1 -1.15 1.17 -14.54
N ASN A 2 -2.43 1.42 -14.83
CA ASN A 2 -3.51 1.30 -13.86
C ASN A 2 -3.76 -0.17 -13.56
N THR A 3 -3.05 -0.70 -12.56
CA THR A 3 -3.21 -2.08 -12.14
C THR A 3 -4.56 -2.22 -11.42
N ILE A 4 -5.38 -3.19 -11.83
CA ILE A 4 -6.70 -3.51 -11.24
C ILE A 4 -6.65 -3.59 -9.70
N MET A 5 -5.49 -4.01 -9.15
CA MET A 5 -5.18 -4.08 -7.71
C MET A 5 -5.26 -2.73 -6.97
N ASN A 6 -5.31 -1.60 -7.69
CA ASN A 6 -5.53 -0.30 -7.08
C ASN A 6 -7.00 -0.06 -6.73
N PHE A 7 -7.92 -0.88 -7.22
CA PHE A 7 -9.36 -0.75 -7.03
C PHE A 7 -9.90 -2.00 -6.31
N PRO A 8 -9.87 -2.03 -4.97
CA PRO A 8 -10.23 -3.23 -4.20
C PRO A 8 -11.65 -3.72 -4.49
N LEU A 9 -12.62 -2.80 -4.66
CA LEU A 9 -13.99 -3.16 -5.05
C LEU A 9 -14.05 -3.85 -6.42
N LEU A 10 -13.20 -3.45 -7.36
CA LEU A 10 -13.11 -4.11 -8.66
C LEU A 10 -12.51 -5.51 -8.51
N VAL A 11 -11.48 -5.67 -7.66
CA VAL A 11 -10.91 -6.98 -7.31
C VAL A 11 -11.98 -7.88 -6.68
N LEU A 12 -12.80 -7.36 -5.77
CA LEU A 12 -13.90 -8.09 -5.14
C LEU A 12 -14.88 -8.63 -6.19
N VAL A 13 -15.41 -7.75 -7.04
CA VAL A 13 -16.43 -8.11 -8.03
C VAL A 13 -15.88 -9.05 -9.09
N LEU A 14 -14.69 -8.76 -9.63
CA LEU A 14 -14.07 -9.58 -10.67
C LEU A 14 -13.67 -10.96 -10.15
N SER A 15 -13.04 -11.03 -8.97
CA SER A 15 -12.70 -12.32 -8.38
C SER A 15 -13.95 -13.13 -8.07
N LEU A 16 -15.01 -12.51 -7.54
CA LEU A 16 -16.23 -13.22 -7.21
C LEU A 16 -16.87 -13.83 -8.46
N ALA A 17 -16.97 -13.03 -9.52
CA ALA A 17 -17.47 -13.49 -10.81
C ALA A 17 -16.62 -14.66 -11.35
N VAL A 18 -15.30 -14.48 -11.43
CA VAL A 18 -14.38 -15.50 -11.97
C VAL A 18 -14.42 -16.81 -11.17
N LEU A 19 -14.37 -16.72 -9.84
CA LEU A 19 -14.36 -17.90 -8.96
C LEU A 19 -15.71 -18.61 -8.98
N TRP A 20 -16.82 -17.86 -9.00
CA TRP A 20 -18.16 -18.43 -9.14
C TRP A 20 -18.33 -19.13 -10.49
N PHE A 21 -17.92 -18.50 -11.61
CA PHE A 21 -17.96 -19.14 -12.92
C PHE A 21 -17.06 -20.37 -12.99
N SER A 22 -15.89 -20.34 -12.34
CA SER A 22 -14.99 -21.51 -12.27
C SER A 22 -15.67 -22.70 -11.60
N ALA A 23 -16.41 -22.47 -10.52
CA ALA A 23 -17.22 -23.50 -9.88
C ALA A 23 -18.33 -24.02 -10.79
N GLN A 24 -19.04 -23.14 -11.52
CA GLN A 24 -20.07 -23.56 -12.48
C GLN A 24 -19.50 -24.38 -13.64
N ILE A 25 -18.32 -24.03 -14.15
CA ILE A 25 -17.61 -24.79 -15.17
C ILE A 25 -17.27 -26.19 -14.63
N GLY A 26 -16.80 -26.30 -13.39
CA GLY A 26 -16.57 -27.59 -12.74
C GLY A 26 -17.82 -28.46 -12.70
N VAL A 27 -18.96 -27.89 -12.29
CA VAL A 27 -20.26 -28.58 -12.27
C VAL A 27 -20.69 -29.01 -13.67
N PHE A 28 -20.51 -28.14 -14.67
CA PHE A 28 -20.83 -28.43 -16.06
C PHE A 28 -19.96 -29.58 -16.61
N CYS A 29 -18.64 -29.54 -16.40
CA CYS A 29 -17.73 -30.61 -16.78
C CYS A 29 -18.15 -31.94 -16.15
N ARG A 30 -18.49 -31.97 -14.86
CA ARG A 30 -18.98 -33.18 -14.19
C ARG A 30 -20.24 -33.77 -14.84
N ARG A 31 -21.15 -32.92 -15.32
CA ARG A 31 -22.41 -33.37 -15.97
C ARG A 31 -22.17 -33.96 -17.35
N HIS A 32 -21.13 -33.52 -18.06
CA HIS A 32 -20.83 -33.92 -19.43
C HIS A 32 -19.71 -34.96 -19.58
N LEU A 33 -18.86 -35.13 -18.57
CA LEU A 33 -17.83 -36.17 -18.52
C LEU A 33 -18.35 -37.45 -17.84
N GLN A 34 -17.63 -38.56 -18.01
CA GLN A 34 -17.96 -39.85 -17.41
C GLN A 34 -18.13 -39.76 -15.88
N ARG A 35 -18.99 -40.62 -15.33
CA ARG A 35 -19.21 -40.70 -13.88
C ARG A 35 -17.89 -41.06 -13.18
N ILE A 36 -17.47 -40.21 -12.26
CA ILE A 36 -16.35 -40.46 -11.34
C ILE A 36 -16.75 -41.62 -10.42
N ASP A 37 -15.93 -42.68 -10.40
CA ASP A 37 -16.06 -43.82 -9.50
C ASP A 37 -15.70 -43.43 -8.05
N GLU A 38 -15.98 -44.29 -7.07
CA GLU A 38 -15.81 -43.93 -5.66
C GLU A 38 -14.34 -43.71 -5.26
N ASP A 39 -13.40 -44.48 -5.83
CA ASP A 39 -11.96 -44.33 -5.58
C ASP A 39 -11.43 -42.98 -6.12
N ASP A 40 -11.77 -42.63 -7.36
CA ASP A 40 -11.40 -41.34 -7.98
C ASP A 40 -11.96 -40.13 -7.19
N ARG A 41 -13.10 -40.28 -6.51
CA ARG A 41 -13.67 -39.23 -5.64
C ARG A 41 -12.86 -39.02 -4.38
N GLN A 42 -12.35 -40.10 -3.79
CA GLN A 42 -11.53 -40.01 -2.59
C GLN A 42 -10.21 -39.31 -2.88
N ASP A 43 -9.59 -39.63 -4.03
CA ASP A 43 -8.40 -38.94 -4.53
C ASP A 43 -8.68 -37.46 -4.82
N LEU A 44 -9.78 -37.15 -5.51
CA LEU A 44 -10.21 -35.77 -5.77
C LEU A 44 -10.40 -34.97 -4.47
N SER A 45 -11.07 -35.55 -3.47
CA SER A 45 -11.27 -34.90 -2.17
C SER A 45 -9.94 -34.60 -1.48
N THR A 46 -8.98 -35.50 -1.57
CA THR A 46 -7.63 -35.32 -1.02
C THR A 46 -6.90 -34.17 -1.72
N VAL A 47 -6.97 -34.10 -3.05
CA VAL A 47 -6.38 -33.01 -3.84
C VAL A 47 -7.06 -31.67 -3.54
N VAL A 48 -8.39 -31.64 -3.41
CA VAL A 48 -9.13 -30.43 -3.03
C VAL A 48 -8.71 -29.93 -1.65
N ALA A 49 -8.60 -30.83 -0.66
CA ALA A 49 -8.16 -30.46 0.67
C ALA A 49 -6.72 -29.88 0.67
N ALA A 50 -5.80 -30.52 -0.05
CA ALA A 50 -4.41 -30.06 -0.17
C ALA A 50 -4.31 -28.70 -0.88
N THR A 51 -5.05 -28.50 -1.97
CA THR A 51 -5.05 -27.24 -2.74
C THR A 51 -5.70 -26.08 -1.97
N LEU A 52 -6.79 -26.33 -1.22
CA LEU A 52 -7.38 -25.35 -0.30
C LEU A 52 -6.42 -24.96 0.83
N THR A 53 -5.68 -25.93 1.37
CA THR A 53 -4.67 -25.67 2.41
C THR A 53 -3.55 -24.78 1.88
N LEU A 54 -3.03 -25.10 0.68
CA LEU A 54 -2.03 -24.29 0.00
C LEU A 54 -2.55 -22.87 -0.29
N LEU A 55 -3.79 -22.76 -0.78
CA LEU A 55 -4.42 -21.47 -1.04
C LEU A 55 -4.54 -20.62 0.23
N GLY A 56 -5.01 -21.21 1.33
CA GLY A 56 -5.10 -20.54 2.62
C GLY A 56 -3.75 -20.02 3.10
N LEU A 57 -2.69 -20.82 2.95
CA LEU A 57 -1.33 -20.44 3.32
C LEU A 57 -0.80 -19.27 2.47
N ILE A 58 -1.00 -19.31 1.15
CA ILE A 58 -0.53 -18.23 0.26
C ILE A 58 -1.32 -16.94 0.51
N ILE A 59 -2.63 -17.03 0.78
CA ILE A 59 -3.44 -15.89 1.19
C ILE A 59 -2.90 -15.29 2.49
N ALA A 60 -2.61 -16.12 3.50
CA ALA A 60 -2.08 -15.67 4.78
C ALA A 60 -0.73 -14.94 4.63
N PHE A 61 0.21 -15.49 3.84
CA PHE A 61 1.48 -14.83 3.58
C PHE A 61 1.32 -13.53 2.78
N SER A 62 0.44 -13.50 1.80
CA SER A 62 0.17 -12.29 1.00
C SER A 62 -0.49 -11.20 1.84
N PHE A 63 -1.39 -11.57 2.74
CA PHE A 63 -2.02 -10.66 3.69
C PHE A 63 -1.01 -10.09 4.69
N SER A 64 -0.14 -10.93 5.26
CA SER A 64 0.97 -10.49 6.11
C SER A 64 1.90 -9.51 5.38
N MET A 65 2.22 -9.79 4.11
CA MET A 65 3.04 -8.92 3.28
C MET A 65 2.36 -7.57 3.00
N ALA A 66 1.04 -7.53 2.83
CA ALA A 66 0.28 -6.29 2.69
C ALA A 66 0.34 -5.46 3.99
N ILE A 67 0.11 -6.10 5.14
CA ILE A 67 0.19 -5.44 6.46
C ILE A 67 1.59 -4.85 6.70
N SER A 68 2.64 -5.62 6.46
CA SER A 68 4.03 -5.15 6.65
C SER A 68 4.33 -3.90 5.82
N ARG A 69 3.84 -3.82 4.58
CA ARG A 69 3.99 -2.62 3.74
C ARG A 69 3.16 -1.45 4.24
N TYR A 70 1.94 -1.72 4.72
CA TYR A 70 1.09 -0.69 5.32
C TYR A 70 1.76 -0.09 6.57
N ASP A 71 2.30 -0.93 7.45
CA ASP A 71 3.03 -0.47 8.64
C ASP A 71 4.30 0.29 8.27
N GLN A 72 5.05 -0.15 7.25
CA GLN A 72 6.21 0.58 6.74
C GLN A 72 5.83 1.99 6.28
N ARG A 73 4.72 2.15 5.53
CA ARG A 73 4.23 3.47 5.09
C ARG A 73 3.81 4.35 6.27
N LYS A 74 3.24 3.79 7.34
CA LYS A 74 2.94 4.52 8.57
C LYS A 74 4.20 4.96 9.30
N ASN A 75 5.19 4.08 9.41
CA ASN A 75 6.45 4.39 10.07
C ASN A 75 7.18 5.52 9.34
N TYR A 76 7.23 5.48 8.00
CA TYR A 76 7.84 6.57 7.24
C TYR A 76 7.08 7.90 7.33
N GLU A 77 5.76 7.90 7.50
CA GLU A 77 5.02 9.13 7.80
C GLU A 77 5.43 9.73 9.16
N ALA A 78 5.61 8.89 10.18
CA ALA A 78 6.09 9.33 11.49
C ALA A 78 7.56 9.80 11.45
N GLU A 79 8.43 9.09 10.74
CA GLU A 79 9.84 9.45 10.55
C GLU A 79 9.97 10.78 9.80
N GLU A 80 9.16 10.99 8.75
CA GLU A 80 9.12 12.25 8.00
C GLU A 80 8.72 13.42 8.91
N ALA A 81 7.65 13.28 9.70
CA ALA A 81 7.26 14.30 10.67
C ALA A 81 8.37 14.59 11.70
N ASN A 82 9.04 13.56 12.23
CA ASN A 82 10.11 13.73 13.21
C ASN A 82 11.36 14.41 12.62
N ALA A 83 11.76 14.05 11.39
CA ALA A 83 12.90 14.65 10.72
C ALA A 83 12.65 16.14 10.45
N ILE A 84 11.46 16.48 9.94
CA ILE A 84 11.06 17.87 9.71
C ILE A 84 11.00 18.65 11.03
N GLY A 85 10.40 18.09 12.08
CA GLY A 85 10.31 18.75 13.38
C GLY A 85 11.68 18.99 14.02
N THR A 86 12.61 18.04 13.86
CA THR A 86 14.00 18.20 14.29
C THR A 86 14.70 19.32 13.53
N GLU A 87 14.53 19.35 12.21
CA GLU A 87 15.12 20.39 11.38
C GLU A 87 14.53 21.78 11.66
N TYR A 88 13.24 21.87 11.95
CA TYR A 88 12.59 23.12 12.36
C TYR A 88 13.24 23.70 13.62
N LEU A 89 13.58 22.87 14.62
CA LEU A 89 14.31 23.33 15.81
C LEU A 89 15.75 23.73 15.49
N ARG A 90 16.42 22.99 14.60
CA ARG A 90 17.80 23.28 14.18
C ARG A 90 17.91 24.52 13.31
N ALA A 91 16.87 24.90 12.59
CA ALA A 91 16.82 26.15 11.83
C ALA A 91 17.06 27.39 12.70
N ASN A 92 16.82 27.32 14.03
CA ASN A 92 17.18 28.40 14.97
C ASN A 92 18.69 28.64 15.11
N LEU A 93 19.53 27.74 14.60
CA LEU A 93 20.99 27.91 14.56
C LEU A 93 21.44 28.76 13.36
N LEU A 94 20.54 29.05 12.43
CA LEU A 94 20.78 29.96 11.31
C LEU A 94 20.70 31.42 11.76
N SER A 95 21.20 32.32 10.91
CA SER A 95 21.06 33.76 11.13
C SER A 95 19.60 34.20 10.89
N GLY A 96 19.13 35.23 11.61
CA GLY A 96 17.69 35.56 11.72
C GLY A 96 16.87 35.46 10.43
N ALA A 97 17.28 36.14 9.35
CA ALA A 97 16.55 36.11 8.09
C ALA A 97 16.53 34.73 7.41
N ASP A 98 17.62 33.95 7.53
CA ASP A 98 17.69 32.60 6.98
C ASP A 98 16.85 31.63 7.82
N ALA A 99 16.85 31.78 9.15
CA ALA A 99 16.02 31.00 10.07
C ALA A 99 14.52 31.19 9.76
N ASP A 100 14.06 32.45 9.70
CA ASP A 100 12.67 32.78 9.38
C ASP A 100 12.25 32.21 8.02
N ARG A 101 13.15 32.26 7.03
CA ARG A 101 12.88 31.72 5.69
C ARG A 101 12.75 30.20 5.72
N VAL A 102 13.64 29.50 6.42
CA VAL A 102 13.58 28.03 6.55
C VAL A 102 12.31 27.61 7.29
N HIS A 103 11.93 28.28 8.38
CA HIS A 103 10.69 27.99 9.09
C HIS A 103 9.45 28.12 8.20
N GLN A 104 9.34 29.21 7.43
CA GLN A 104 8.24 29.40 6.48
C GLN A 104 8.20 28.29 5.42
N LEU A 105 9.36 27.95 4.85
CA LEU A 105 9.46 26.91 3.84
C LEU A 105 9.13 25.52 4.40
N LEU A 106 9.54 25.20 5.63
CA LEU A 106 9.21 23.93 6.28
C LEU A 106 7.71 23.82 6.59
N GLN A 107 7.05 24.90 7.01
CA GLN A 107 5.59 24.90 7.23
C GLN A 107 4.83 24.64 5.93
N GLU A 108 5.24 25.28 4.84
CA GLU A 108 4.66 25.05 3.51
C GLU A 108 4.98 23.64 2.99
N TYR A 109 6.19 23.14 3.25
CA TYR A 109 6.59 21.76 2.93
C TYR A 109 5.71 20.75 3.66
N VAL A 110 5.52 20.86 4.98
CA VAL A 110 4.61 19.99 5.75
C VAL A 110 3.19 20.01 5.16
N ARG A 111 2.69 21.18 4.75
CA ARG A 111 1.38 21.29 4.09
C ARG A 111 1.33 20.51 2.77
N GLN A 112 2.35 20.61 1.93
CA GLN A 112 2.44 19.83 0.69
C GLN A 112 2.53 18.32 0.98
N ARG A 113 3.30 17.94 1.99
CA ARG A 113 3.40 16.53 2.41
C ARG A 113 2.05 16.00 2.89
N MET A 114 1.28 16.73 3.70
CA MET A 114 -0.08 16.33 4.08
C MET A 114 -0.99 16.13 2.85
N LEU A 115 -0.94 17.04 1.87
CA LEU A 115 -1.71 16.91 0.62
C LEU A 115 -1.35 15.64 -0.16
N PHE A 116 -0.08 15.19 -0.13
CA PHE A 116 0.34 13.94 -0.77
C PHE A 116 -0.36 12.69 -0.22
N TYR A 117 -0.64 12.66 1.10
CA TYR A 117 -1.36 11.56 1.75
C TYR A 117 -2.88 11.61 1.50
N GLU A 118 -3.46 12.80 1.40
CA GLU A 118 -4.91 12.99 1.22
C GLU A 118 -5.36 12.85 -0.24
N THR A 119 -4.50 13.22 -1.18
CA THR A 119 -4.84 13.31 -2.60
C THR A 119 -4.88 11.94 -3.27
N ARG A 120 -5.97 11.69 -4.01
CA ARG A 120 -6.19 10.42 -4.75
C ARG A 120 -6.02 10.53 -6.25
N ARG A 121 -6.13 11.73 -6.84
CA ARG A 121 -6.14 11.91 -8.29
C ARG A 121 -4.73 12.11 -8.80
N GLU A 122 -4.32 11.29 -9.78
CA GLU A 122 -2.99 11.34 -10.38
C GLU A 122 -2.55 12.74 -10.88
N PRO A 123 -3.39 13.53 -11.57
CA PRO A 123 -2.97 14.87 -12.02
C PRO A 123 -2.62 15.81 -10.87
N GLN A 124 -3.33 15.70 -9.75
CA GLN A 124 -3.07 16.50 -8.56
C GLN A 124 -1.80 16.04 -7.84
N LEU A 125 -1.50 14.74 -7.88
CA LEU A 125 -0.27 14.19 -7.32
C LEU A 125 0.98 14.69 -8.06
N HIS A 126 0.94 14.78 -9.38
CA HIS A 126 2.05 15.35 -10.16
C HIS A 126 2.32 16.81 -9.81
N GLN A 127 1.26 17.58 -9.57
CA GLN A 127 1.41 18.98 -9.14
C GLN A 127 2.01 19.07 -7.73
N ILE A 128 1.51 18.28 -6.78
CA ILE A 128 2.06 18.20 -5.42
C ILE A 128 3.53 17.79 -5.45
N ASP A 129 3.90 16.84 -6.31
CA ASP A 129 5.28 16.39 -6.47
C ASP A 129 6.19 17.53 -6.96
N THR A 130 5.73 18.25 -7.98
CA THR A 130 6.44 19.42 -8.53
C THR A 130 6.63 20.51 -7.49
N ASP A 131 5.57 20.84 -6.74
CA ASP A 131 5.61 21.85 -5.67
C ASP A 131 6.51 21.41 -4.52
N THR A 132 6.48 20.12 -4.17
CA THR A 132 7.35 19.52 -3.15
C THR A 132 8.81 19.67 -3.57
N THR A 133 9.20 19.23 -4.78
CA THR A 133 10.58 19.34 -5.25
C THR A 133 11.08 20.79 -5.34
N ARG A 134 10.20 21.74 -5.69
CA ARG A 134 10.54 23.17 -5.64
C ARG A 134 10.89 23.60 -4.22
N LEU A 135 10.07 23.24 -3.23
CA LEU A 135 10.31 23.57 -1.82
C LEU A 135 11.60 22.91 -1.29
N GLU A 136 11.84 21.64 -1.63
CA GLU A 136 13.08 20.93 -1.27
C GLU A 136 14.32 21.66 -1.82
N THR A 137 14.25 22.14 -3.06
CA THR A 137 15.32 22.91 -3.71
C THR A 137 15.56 24.25 -3.01
N GLU A 138 14.49 24.97 -2.68
CA GLU A 138 14.57 26.24 -1.96
C GLU A 138 15.13 26.05 -0.55
N LEU A 139 14.63 25.07 0.21
CA LEU A 139 15.13 24.72 1.54
C LEU A 139 16.62 24.41 1.53
N TRP A 140 17.05 23.55 0.61
CA TRP A 140 18.46 23.20 0.46
C TRP A 140 19.33 24.40 0.09
N SER A 141 18.85 25.28 -0.80
CA SER A 141 19.60 26.46 -1.21
C SER A 141 19.86 27.42 -0.04
N VAL A 142 18.87 27.67 0.81
CA VAL A 142 19.01 28.56 1.98
C VAL A 142 20.02 27.98 2.97
N VAL A 143 19.90 26.69 3.29
CA VAL A 143 20.81 26.02 4.24
C VAL A 143 22.24 25.94 3.69
N ARG A 144 22.41 25.61 2.40
CA ARG A 144 23.73 25.57 1.75
C ARG A 144 24.40 26.94 1.77
N ASP A 145 23.69 27.99 1.34
CA ASP A 145 24.25 29.33 1.24
C ASP A 145 24.60 29.89 2.63
N ALA A 146 23.84 29.55 3.68
CA ALA A 146 24.19 29.86 5.07
C ALA A 146 25.44 29.09 5.53
N ALA A 147 25.56 27.81 5.15
CA ALA A 147 26.69 26.97 5.52
C ALA A 147 28.01 27.40 4.87
N GLU A 148 27.97 27.87 3.62
CA GLU A 148 29.14 28.44 2.93
C GLU A 148 29.64 29.72 3.60
N LYS A 149 28.72 30.55 4.12
CA LYS A 149 29.08 31.79 4.85
C LYS A 149 29.67 31.50 6.23
N GLN A 150 29.18 30.50 6.95
CA GLN A 150 29.62 30.17 8.31
C GLN A 150 29.74 28.64 8.54
N PRO A 151 30.88 28.03 8.14
CA PRO A 151 31.11 26.60 8.29
C PRO A 151 31.49 26.24 9.73
N THR A 152 30.50 26.26 10.63
CA THR A 152 30.67 25.95 12.06
C THR A 152 30.12 24.56 12.42
N PRO A 153 30.55 23.93 13.53
CA PRO A 153 29.99 22.65 13.96
C PRO A 153 28.45 22.65 14.15
N PRO A 154 27.81 23.69 14.73
CA PRO A 154 26.34 23.77 14.77
C PRO A 154 25.69 23.83 13.40
N MET A 155 26.31 24.50 12.42
CA MET A 155 25.81 24.55 11.05
C MET A 155 25.77 23.16 10.38
N ALA A 156 26.75 22.30 10.68
CA ALA A 156 26.75 20.92 10.19
C ALA A 156 25.52 20.13 10.69
N LEU A 157 24.96 20.46 11.87
CA LEU A 157 23.72 19.83 12.36
C LEU A 157 22.50 20.27 11.55
N VAL A 158 22.45 21.54 11.11
CA VAL A 158 21.39 22.07 10.25
C VAL A 158 21.45 21.42 8.87
N VAL A 159 22.63 21.40 8.23
CA VAL A 159 22.80 20.75 6.92
C VAL A 159 22.43 19.27 6.99
N SER A 160 22.86 18.57 8.04
CA SER A 160 22.53 17.16 8.25
C SER A 160 21.03 16.94 8.48
N GLY A 161 20.40 17.75 9.34
CA GLY A 161 18.96 17.65 9.62
C GLY A 161 18.10 17.95 8.39
N MET A 162 18.51 18.94 7.58
CA MET A 162 17.86 19.22 6.29
C MET A 162 17.96 18.02 5.36
N ASN A 163 19.15 17.43 5.22
CA ASN A 163 19.34 16.23 4.42
C ASN A 163 18.46 15.07 4.90
N ASP A 164 18.33 14.86 6.22
CA ASP A 164 17.46 13.82 6.79
C ASP A 164 15.97 14.09 6.46
N ALA A 165 15.51 15.33 6.58
CA ALA A 165 14.14 15.72 6.24
C ALA A 165 13.80 15.49 4.76
N LEU A 166 14.75 15.80 3.86
CA LEU A 166 14.60 15.55 2.42
C LEU A 166 14.66 14.05 2.08
N ASN A 167 15.53 13.28 2.75
CA ASN A 167 15.63 11.83 2.56
C ASN A 167 14.36 11.11 3.02
N ALA A 168 13.70 11.59 4.09
CA ALA A 168 12.46 11.00 4.58
C ALA A 168 11.34 10.98 3.52
N ARG A 169 11.27 12.01 2.66
CA ARG A 169 10.35 12.02 1.50
C ARG A 169 10.69 10.93 0.49
N ALA A 170 11.98 10.70 0.21
CA ALA A 170 12.41 9.65 -0.71
C ALA A 170 12.07 8.25 -0.18
N TYR A 171 12.28 7.99 1.12
CA TYR A 171 11.88 6.72 1.74
C TYR A 171 10.37 6.51 1.72
N THR A 172 9.61 7.56 2.03
CA THR A 172 8.15 7.54 1.89
C THR A 172 7.76 7.17 0.47
N GLN A 173 8.31 7.85 -0.55
CA GLN A 173 7.99 7.56 -1.94
C GLN A 173 8.31 6.12 -2.34
N ALA A 174 9.45 5.57 -1.90
CA ALA A 174 9.84 4.20 -2.16
C ALA A 174 8.85 3.18 -1.56
N ALA A 175 8.37 3.40 -0.34
CA ALA A 175 7.37 2.53 0.29
C ALA A 175 5.99 2.58 -0.38
N TRP A 176 5.66 3.70 -1.03
CA TRP A 176 4.42 3.83 -1.81
C TRP A 176 4.47 3.08 -3.13
N TRP A 177 5.66 2.96 -3.73
CA TRP A 177 5.90 2.11 -4.92
C TRP A 177 6.06 0.63 -4.58
N ASN A 178 6.48 0.31 -3.35
CA ASN A 178 6.60 -1.08 -2.91
C ASN A 178 5.20 -1.72 -2.80
N ARG A 179 4.93 -2.70 -3.66
CA ARG A 179 3.67 -3.46 -3.75
C ARG A 179 3.93 -4.96 -3.76
N ILE A 180 2.88 -5.74 -3.51
CA ILE A 180 2.91 -7.19 -3.78
C ILE A 180 3.21 -7.43 -5.27
N PRO A 181 4.22 -8.25 -5.61
CA PRO A 181 4.54 -8.57 -7.00
C PRO A 181 3.36 -9.21 -7.74
N VAL A 182 3.18 -8.86 -9.01
CA VAL A 182 2.10 -9.39 -9.86
C VAL A 182 2.13 -10.93 -9.93
N ALA A 183 3.32 -11.53 -9.88
CA ALA A 183 3.48 -12.99 -9.86
C ALA A 183 2.77 -13.66 -8.66
N ALA A 184 2.80 -13.05 -7.47
CA ALA A 184 2.11 -13.58 -6.29
C ALA A 184 0.58 -13.50 -6.45
N TRP A 185 0.08 -12.42 -7.05
CA TRP A 185 -1.33 -12.28 -7.42
C TRP A 185 -1.78 -13.33 -8.44
N ILE A 186 -0.99 -13.57 -9.49
CA ILE A 186 -1.27 -14.60 -10.51
C ILE A 186 -1.30 -15.99 -9.87
N LEU A 187 -0.36 -16.29 -8.97
CA LEU A 187 -0.30 -17.57 -8.26
C LEU A 187 -1.55 -17.78 -7.39
N MET A 188 -1.90 -16.80 -6.55
CA MET A 188 -3.12 -16.85 -5.72
C MET A 188 -4.38 -17.03 -6.55
N ALA A 189 -4.54 -16.24 -7.61
CA ALA A 189 -5.70 -16.30 -8.48
C ALA A 189 -5.81 -17.65 -9.20
N SER A 190 -4.69 -18.17 -9.72
CA SER A 190 -4.65 -19.46 -10.41
C SER A 190 -5.07 -20.60 -9.49
N ILE A 191 -4.49 -20.66 -8.28
CA ILE A 191 -4.82 -21.71 -7.30
C ILE A 191 -6.29 -21.57 -6.87
N ALA A 192 -6.79 -20.36 -6.63
CA ALA A 192 -8.19 -20.13 -6.29
C ALA A 192 -9.15 -20.61 -7.40
N VAL A 193 -8.83 -20.34 -8.66
CA VAL A 193 -9.59 -20.83 -9.82
C VAL A 193 -9.60 -22.36 -9.86
N PHE A 194 -8.44 -23.01 -9.73
CA PHE A 194 -8.36 -24.47 -9.70
C PHE A 194 -9.14 -25.08 -8.53
N CYS A 195 -9.04 -24.52 -7.33
CA CYS A 195 -9.81 -24.97 -6.17
C CYS A 195 -11.33 -24.91 -6.45
N ASN A 196 -11.83 -23.79 -6.97
CA ASN A 196 -13.26 -23.64 -7.25
C ASN A 196 -13.73 -24.56 -8.38
N LEU A 197 -12.90 -24.75 -9.41
CA LEU A 197 -13.19 -25.70 -10.50
C LEU A 197 -13.27 -27.14 -9.98
N LEU A 198 -12.30 -27.59 -9.19
CA LEU A 198 -12.28 -28.95 -8.61
C LEU A 198 -13.45 -29.19 -7.66
N ILE A 199 -13.82 -28.19 -6.85
CA ILE A 199 -14.98 -28.25 -5.97
C ILE A 199 -16.29 -28.35 -6.77
N GLY A 200 -16.41 -27.58 -7.84
CA GLY A 200 -17.53 -27.70 -8.78
C GLY A 200 -17.60 -29.09 -9.42
N TYR A 201 -16.44 -29.65 -9.79
CA TYR A 201 -16.33 -30.97 -10.39
C TYR A 201 -16.69 -32.11 -9.42
N GLY A 202 -16.32 -32.00 -8.14
CA GLY A 202 -16.62 -32.98 -7.09
C GLY A 202 -18.02 -32.88 -6.47
N ALA A 203 -18.85 -31.94 -6.93
CA ALA A 203 -20.12 -31.56 -6.30
C ALA A 203 -21.22 -32.64 -6.32
N HIS A 204 -21.56 -33.31 -5.20
CA HIS A 204 -22.67 -34.30 -5.18
C HIS A 204 -24.09 -33.71 -5.13
N ARG A 205 -24.30 -32.63 -4.37
CA ARG A 205 -25.58 -31.90 -4.29
C ARG A 205 -25.37 -30.45 -4.69
N THR A 206 -26.19 -29.94 -5.60
CA THR A 206 -26.11 -28.56 -6.12
C THR A 206 -26.77 -27.56 -5.15
N GLY A 207 -26.36 -27.57 -3.89
CA GLY A 207 -26.76 -26.53 -2.94
C GLY A 207 -26.11 -25.22 -3.35
N VAL A 208 -26.86 -24.32 -3.99
CA VAL A 208 -26.37 -23.05 -4.56
C VAL A 208 -25.60 -22.22 -3.53
N LEU A 209 -26.01 -22.29 -2.26
CA LEU A 209 -25.36 -21.59 -1.14
C LEU A 209 -23.90 -22.04 -0.93
N LEU A 210 -23.62 -23.35 -1.01
CA LEU A 210 -22.29 -23.90 -0.75
C LEU A 210 -21.28 -23.49 -1.84
N PHE A 211 -21.74 -23.42 -3.10
CA PHE A 211 -20.94 -22.97 -4.24
C PHE A 211 -20.73 -21.47 -4.30
N PHE A 212 -21.42 -20.70 -3.46
CA PHE A 212 -21.26 -19.24 -3.40
C PHE A 212 -20.37 -18.82 -2.22
N VAL A 213 -20.46 -19.51 -1.09
CA VAL A 213 -19.73 -19.14 0.15
C VAL A 213 -18.22 -19.13 -0.06
N LEU A 214 -17.64 -20.16 -0.70
CA LEU A 214 -16.19 -20.21 -0.90
C LEU A 214 -15.69 -19.13 -1.87
N PRO A 215 -16.25 -18.95 -3.09
CA PRO A 215 -15.92 -17.79 -3.93
C PRO A 215 -16.02 -16.47 -3.18
N LEU A 216 -17.10 -16.26 -2.42
CA LEU A 216 -17.30 -15.04 -1.65
C LEU A 216 -16.20 -14.84 -0.61
N ALA A 217 -15.87 -15.87 0.18
CA ALA A 217 -14.83 -15.80 1.20
C ALA A 217 -13.46 -15.47 0.58
N LEU A 218 -13.09 -16.12 -0.53
CA LEU A 218 -11.83 -15.86 -1.23
C LEU A 218 -11.80 -14.46 -1.84
N SER A 219 -12.92 -13.99 -2.41
CA SER A 219 -13.04 -12.65 -2.95
C SER A 219 -12.94 -11.57 -1.88
N ILE A 220 -13.50 -11.80 -0.69
CA ILE A 220 -13.32 -10.93 0.47
C ILE A 220 -11.84 -10.89 0.90
N SER A 221 -11.15 -12.04 0.91
CA SER A 221 -9.72 -12.09 1.21
C SER A 221 -8.89 -11.32 0.17
N PHE A 222 -9.16 -11.48 -1.12
CA PHE A 222 -8.48 -10.73 -2.18
C PHE A 222 -8.80 -9.24 -2.13
N PHE A 223 -10.04 -8.87 -1.83
CA PHE A 223 -10.43 -7.49 -1.56
C PHE A 223 -9.57 -6.90 -0.44
N LEU A 224 -9.48 -7.57 0.70
CA LEU A 224 -8.76 -7.05 1.87
C LEU A 224 -7.25 -6.93 1.61
N ILE A 225 -6.65 -7.91 0.93
CA ILE A 225 -5.24 -7.83 0.51
C ILE A 225 -5.02 -6.64 -0.43
N SER A 226 -5.88 -6.46 -1.43
CA SER A 226 -5.82 -5.35 -2.38
C SER A 226 -6.04 -4.00 -1.69
N ASP A 227 -6.93 -3.95 -0.70
CA ASP A 227 -7.27 -2.75 0.06
C ASP A 227 -6.07 -2.24 0.86
N ILE A 228 -5.42 -3.12 1.61
CA ILE A 228 -4.25 -2.78 2.42
C ILE A 228 -3.02 -2.52 1.54
N ASP A 229 -2.82 -3.31 0.48
CA ASP A 229 -1.67 -3.11 -0.41
C ASP A 229 -1.77 -1.79 -1.18
N SER A 230 -2.99 -1.32 -1.51
CA SER A 230 -3.28 -0.05 -2.21
C SER A 230 -3.09 1.19 -1.33
N PRO A 231 -2.09 2.05 -1.58
CA PRO A 231 -1.84 3.28 -0.83
C PRO A 231 -2.98 4.28 -0.92
N ARG A 232 -3.74 4.30 -2.04
CA ARG A 232 -4.72 5.37 -2.33
C ARG A 232 -6.15 4.89 -2.55
N GLY A 233 -6.33 3.72 -3.17
CA GLY A 233 -7.64 3.30 -3.70
C GLY A 233 -8.51 2.51 -2.73
N GLY A 234 -7.98 2.10 -1.58
CA GLY A 234 -8.70 1.31 -0.57
C GLY A 234 -9.44 2.12 0.50
N VAL A 235 -10.10 1.41 1.41
CA VAL A 235 -10.71 1.93 2.63
C VAL A 235 -9.62 2.17 3.68
N ILE A 236 -8.73 1.20 3.86
CA ILE A 236 -7.59 1.24 4.78
C ILE A 236 -6.47 2.05 4.14
N ARG A 237 -6.13 3.19 4.74
CA ARG A 237 -5.14 4.14 4.24
C ARG A 237 -4.30 4.70 5.36
N VAL A 238 -3.07 5.09 5.00
CA VAL A 238 -2.22 5.87 5.89
C VAL A 238 -2.72 7.30 5.88
N LEU A 239 -3.17 7.77 7.04
CA LEU A 239 -3.54 9.17 7.27
C LEU A 239 -2.34 9.91 7.84
N PRO A 240 -2.10 11.19 7.47
CA PRO A 240 -0.92 11.96 7.87
C PRO A 240 -1.04 12.48 9.32
N LYS A 241 -1.26 11.59 10.28
CA LYS A 241 -1.55 11.99 11.67
C LYS A 241 -0.37 12.71 12.34
N ASN A 242 0.85 12.24 12.13
CA ASN A 242 2.03 12.85 12.73
C ASN A 242 2.38 14.17 12.04
N LEU A 243 2.22 14.25 10.71
CA LEU A 243 2.38 15.50 9.96
C LEU A 243 1.33 16.56 10.33
N VAL A 244 0.08 16.15 10.58
CA VAL A 244 -0.97 17.05 11.09
C VAL A 244 -0.61 17.55 12.49
N SER A 245 -0.23 16.65 13.40
CA SER A 245 0.20 17.03 14.75
C SER A 245 1.42 17.96 14.75
N LEU A 246 2.36 17.75 13.82
CA LEU A 246 3.48 18.64 13.61
C LEU A 246 3.01 20.00 13.09
N SER A 247 2.15 20.03 12.07
CA SER A 247 1.63 21.29 11.52
C SER A 247 0.94 22.15 12.59
N GLU A 248 0.19 21.53 13.49
CA GLU A 248 -0.45 22.21 14.62
C GLU A 248 0.58 22.75 15.63
N SER A 249 1.61 21.96 15.96
CA SER A 249 2.66 22.39 16.90
C SER A 249 3.52 23.53 16.33
N LEU A 250 3.79 23.52 15.03
CA LEU A 250 4.53 24.58 14.34
C LEU A 250 3.75 25.90 14.25
N ARG A 251 2.41 25.86 14.26
CA ARG A 251 1.56 27.07 14.28
C ARG A 251 1.41 27.69 15.66
N ALA A 252 1.70 26.93 16.73
CA ALA A 252 1.58 27.38 18.11
C ALA A 252 2.86 28.06 18.63
N GLN A 253 3.95 28.03 17.88
CA GLN A 253 5.23 28.67 18.17
C GLN A 253 5.34 30.02 17.45
#